data_AF-A0A2P6MYL6-F1
#
_entry.id   AF-A0A2P6MYL6-F1
#
_cell.length_a   1.000
_cell.length_b   1.000
_cell.length_c   1.000
_cell.angle_alpha   90.00
_cell.angle_beta   90.00
_cell.angle_gamma   90.00
#
_symmetry.space_group_name_H-M   'P 1'
#
loop_
_entity.id
_entity.type
_entity.pdbx_description
1 polymer ?
#
loop_
_entity_poly.entity_id
_entity_poly.type
_entity_poly.pdbx_seq_one_letter_code
_entity_poly.pdbx_strand_id
1 'polypeptide(L)' 'MSKLEVQVKHRKTASTKHCNCLKLRIQNTKIRGKKCEPNEEFDNLKGLFEKELASYNNKKQYEVEQQEI' A
#
# COMPACT_ATOMS: atom_id res chain seq x y z
N MET A 1 -6.20 6.65 -21.58
CA MET A 1 -5.63 5.98 -20.40
C MET A 1 -5.45 4.51 -20.72
N SER A 2 -4.25 3.96 -20.53
CA SER A 2 -3.96 2.56 -20.83
C SER A 2 -4.59 1.63 -19.78
N LYS A 3 -4.85 0.38 -20.14
CA LYS A 3 -5.34 -0.65 -19.20
C LYS A 3 -4.40 -0.81 -17.99
N LEU A 4 -3.10 -0.55 -18.19
CA LEU A 4 -2.08 -0.59 -17.15
C LEU A 4 -2.22 0.57 -16.16
N GLU A 5 -2.42 1.80 -16.64
CA GLU A 5 -2.65 2.98 -15.78
C GLU A 5 -3.89 2.81 -14.89
N VAL A 6 -4.94 2.22 -15.44
CA VAL A 6 -6.19 1.93 -14.71
C VAL A 6 -5.96 0.88 -13.62
N GLN A 7 -5.22 -0.20 -13.89
CA GLN A 7 -4.89 -1.20 -12.86
C GLN A 7 -4.00 -0.64 -11.75
N VAL A 8 -3.00 0.17 -12.09
CA VAL A 8 -2.11 0.81 -11.11
C VAL A 8 -2.91 1.75 -10.19
N LYS A 9 -3.84 2.55 -10.74
CA LYS A 9 -4.72 3.42 -9.95
C LYS A 9 -5.65 2.63 -9.02
N HIS A 10 -6.27 1.55 -9.50
CA HIS A 10 -7.13 0.71 -8.65
C HIS A 10 -6.34 0.00 -7.54
N ARG A 11 -5.11 -0.46 -7.80
CA ARG A 11 -4.25 -1.08 -6.78
C ARG A 11 -3.76 -0.07 -5.74
N LYS A 12 -3.36 1.14 -6.18
CA LYS A 12 -2.92 2.22 -5.29
C LYS A 12 -4.05 2.64 -4.34
N THR A 13 -5.27 2.82 -4.87
CA THR A 13 -6.45 3.14 -4.06
C THR A 13 -6.86 2.01 -3.12
N ALA A 14 -6.74 0.74 -3.53
CA ALA A 14 -6.99 -0.41 -2.65
C ALA A 14 -5.97 -0.51 -1.50
N SER A 15 -4.68 -0.28 -1.78
CA SER A 15 -3.61 -0.27 -0.77
C SER A 15 -3.83 0.83 0.28
N THR A 16 -4.15 2.05 -0.16
CA THR A 16 -4.44 3.18 0.75
C THR A 16 -5.68 2.90 1.62
N LYS A 17 -6.74 2.32 1.03
CA LYS A 17 -7.94 1.91 1.79
C LYS A 17 -7.61 0.84 2.84
N HIS A 18 -6.77 -0.13 2.50
CA HIS A 18 -6.36 -1.20 3.41
C HIS A 18 -5.54 -0.65 4.59
N CYS A 19 -4.58 0.23 4.33
CA CYS A 19 -3.76 0.86 5.37
C CYS A 19 -4.59 1.72 6.33
N ASN A 20 -5.55 2.50 5.81
CA ASN A 20 -6.44 3.32 6.65
C ASN A 20 -7.37 2.46 7.51
N CYS A 21 -7.91 1.37 6.95
CA CYS A 21 -8.72 0.39 7.70
C CYS A 21 -7.93 -0.24 8.85
N LEU A 22 -6.67 -0.62 8.60
CA LEU A 22 -5.78 -1.19 9.61
C LEU A 22 -5.45 -0.18 10.71
N LYS A 23 -5.16 1.09 10.35
CA LYS A 23 -4.89 2.17 11.30
C LYS A 23 -6.07 2.41 12.25
N LEU A 24 -7.30 2.42 11.71
CA LEU A 24 -8.53 2.53 12.51
C LEU A 24 -8.74 1.33 13.44
N ARG A 25 -8.49 0.11 12.96
CA ARG A 25 -8.60 -1.11 13.80
C ARG A 25 -7.61 -1.09 14.95
N ILE A 26 -6.36 -0.68 14.70
CA ILE A 26 -5.32 -0.58 15.73
C ILE A 26 -5.69 0.48 16.77
N GLN A 27 -6.08 1.69 16.34
CA GLN A 27 -6.50 2.77 17.24
C GLN A 27 -7.68 2.38 18.15
N ASN A 28 -8.59 1.55 17.63
CA ASN A 28 -9.74 1.08 18.38
C ASN A 28 -9.44 -0.16 19.24
N THR A 29 -8.32 -0.83 19.01
CA THR A 29 -7.90 -1.99 19.80
C THR A 29 -7.35 -1.53 21.13
N LYS A 30 -7.82 -2.16 22.21
CA LYS A 30 -7.31 -1.92 23.56
C LYS A 30 -6.49 -3.10 24.03
N ILE A 31 -5.25 -2.86 24.45
CA ILE A 31 -4.39 -3.86 25.08
C ILE A 31 -4.31 -3.49 26.56
N ARG A 32 -4.76 -4.39 27.45
CA ARG A 32 -4.82 -4.16 28.90
C ARG A 32 -5.55 -2.86 29.28
N GLY A 33 -6.63 -2.54 28.56
CA GLY A 33 -7.46 -1.35 28.78
C GLY A 33 -6.92 -0.04 28.19
N LYS A 34 -5.70 -0.02 27.66
CA LYS A 34 -5.12 1.15 26.97
C LYS A 34 -5.35 1.05 25.47
N LYS A 35 -5.78 2.14 24.84
CA LYS A 35 -5.84 2.20 23.37
C LYS A 35 -4.44 2.06 22.80
N CYS A 36 -4.31 1.29 21.72
CA CYS A 36 -3.07 1.22 20.98
C CYS A 36 -2.94 2.50 20.15
N GLU A 37 -1.90 3.29 20.40
CA GLU A 37 -1.56 4.41 19.53
C GLU A 37 -0.74 3.89 18.35
N PRO A 38 -1.12 4.19 17.10
CA PRO A 38 -0.25 3.96 15.97
C PRO A 38 1.01 4.80 16.17
N ASN A 39 2.15 4.13 16.31
CA ASN A 39 3.44 4.74 16.54
C ASN A 39 4.15 5.04 15.22
N GLU A 40 5.31 5.70 15.32
CA GLU A 40 6.19 6.02 14.18
C GLU A 40 6.56 4.78 13.36
N GLU A 41 6.67 3.62 14.01
CA GLU A 41 6.95 2.33 13.38
C GLU A 41 5.85 1.91 12.38
N PHE A 42 4.58 2.19 12.68
CA PHE A 42 3.48 1.93 11.75
C PHE A 42 3.56 2.80 10.49
N ASP A 43 3.87 4.09 10.64
CA ASP A 43 4.02 4.99 9.50
C ASP A 43 5.29 4.67 8.68
N ASN A 44 6.35 4.17 9.33
CA ASN A 44 7.53 3.63 8.65
C ASN A 44 7.20 2.38 7.81
N LEU A 45 6.42 1.43 8.35
CA LEU A 45 5.97 0.24 7.62
C LEU A 45 5.09 0.59 6.42
N LYS A 46 4.21 1.60 6.56
CA LYS A 46 3.42 2.12 5.44
C LYS A 46 4.31 2.64 4.31
N GLY A 47 5.34 3.41 4.64
CA GLY A 47 6.31 3.93 3.66
C GLY A 47 7.07 2.81 2.92
N LEU A 48 7.43 1.73 3.61
CA LEU A 48 8.05 0.56 2.99
C LEU A 48 7.11 -0.13 2.00
N PHE A 49 5.85 -0.36 2.41
CA PHE A 49 4.83 -0.94 1.53
C PHE A 49 4.58 -0.12 0.27
N GLU A 50 4.51 1.21 0.38
CA GLU A 50 4.30 2.10 -0.77
C GLU A 50 5.49 2.08 -1.74
N LYS A 51 6.72 2.06 -1.23
CA LYS A 51 7.95 1.96 -2.04
C LYS A 51 8.04 0.63 -2.78
N GLU A 52 7.75 -0.47 -2.10
CA GLU A 52 7.81 -1.80 -2.70
C GLU A 52 6.71 -2.00 -3.75
N LEU A 53 5.51 -1.46 -3.49
CA LEU A 53 4.42 -1.46 -4.48
C LEU A 53 4.80 -0.65 -5.73
N ALA A 54 5.48 0.49 -5.55
CA ALA A 54 5.98 1.29 -6.68
C ALA A 54 7.05 0.53 -7.48
N SER A 55 8.02 -0.09 -6.80
CA SER A 55 9.07 -0.91 -7.42
C SER A 55 8.51 -2.09 -8.21
N TYR A 56 7.56 -2.83 -7.63
CA TYR A 56 6.89 -3.94 -8.29
C TYR A 56 6.15 -3.51 -9.56
N ASN A 57 5.44 -2.36 -9.52
CA ASN A 57 4.73 -1.85 -10.69
C ASN A 57 5.70 -1.40 -11.80
N ASN A 58 6.83 -0.79 -11.45
CA ASN A 58 7.86 -0.41 -12.42
C ASN A 58 8.47 -1.64 -13.09
N LYS A 59 8.76 -2.70 -12.32
CA LYS A 59 9.25 -3.97 -12.86
C LYS A 59 8.22 -4.66 -13.77
N LYS A 60 6.95 -4.69 -13.36
CA LYS A 60 5.83 -5.17 -14.18
C LYS A 60 5.68 -4.39 -15.49
N GLN A 61 5.84 -3.06 -15.46
CA GLN A 61 5.78 -2.24 -16.66
C GLN A 61 6.96 -2.57 -17.59
N TYR A 62 8.17 -2.68 -17.04
CA TYR A 62 9.36 -3.07 -17.80
C TYR A 62 9.23 -4.47 -18.43
N GLU A 63 8.67 -5.45 -17.70
CA GLU A 63 8.42 -6.80 -18.21
C GLU A 63 7.36 -6.83 -19.33
N VAL A 64 6.37 -5.93 -19.29
CA VAL A 64 5.35 -5.82 -20.35
C VAL A 64 5.93 -5.16 -21.61
N GLU A 65 6.77 -4.12 -21.46
CA GLU A 65 7.43 -3.45 -22.60
C GLU A 65 8.45 -4.34 -23.32
N GLN A 66 9.05 -5.33 -22.64
CA GLN A 66 10.00 -6.28 -23.24
C GLN A 66 9.34 -7.48 -23.95
N GLN A 67 8.02 -7.65 -23.84
CA GLN A 67 7.26 -8.69 -24.56
C GLN A 67 6.62 -8.19 -25.86
N GLU A 68 6.66 -6.88 -26.09
CA GLU A 68 6.14 -6.23 -27.29
C GLU A 68 7.25 -5.80 -28.29
N ILE A 69 8.49 -6.26 -28.07
CA ILE A 69 9.64 -6.13 -28.98
C ILE A 69 10.04 -7.50 -29.50
#